data_AF-A0A7Z0N203-F1
#
_entry.id   AF-A0A7Z0N203-F1
#
_cell.length_a   1.000
_cell.length_b   1.000
_cell.length_c   1.000
_cell.angle_alpha   90.00
_cell.angle_beta   90.00
_cell.angle_gamma   90.00
#
_symmetry.space_group_name_H-M   'P 1'
#
loop_
_entity.id
_entity.type
_entity.pdbx_description
1 polymer ?
#
loop_
_entity_poly.entity_id
_entity_poly.type
_entity_poly.pdbx_seq_one_letter_code
_entity_poly.pdbx_strand_id
1 'polypeptide(L)'
;MFATRPFQVFSTTDIARQYDYFLATKSSTVKASRLSCQDLPHGCLRNETQAGLRCRQHIHVVNLGVLTESRGQASHLIHTWGDPQGSSGQFRFPVVHLAEWLARWSELEKEAAGNPFALVVMAQLQAQQTTRDSARRLASKTRIARLMYRHLHTRDTFLQMLRIIDWMMALPENLEPAFEQALAEIEKEHSVTYVTSIERRSEARGIEKGLYKGRLEGEAGLLQRQLARKFGPLPNSLQQRILTATPAQLETWSFNILDAHSLNDVFGA
;
A
#
# COMPACT_ATOMS: atom_id res chain seq x y z
N MET A 1 -9.48 36.41 11.75
CA MET A 1 -8.24 36.01 12.44
C MET A 1 -8.38 34.54 12.83
N PHE A 2 -8.14 33.63 11.88
CA PHE A 2 -8.28 32.19 12.11
C PHE A 2 -6.91 31.65 12.54
N ALA A 3 -6.84 31.18 13.79
CA ALA A 3 -5.63 30.63 14.38
C ALA A 3 -5.26 29.32 13.68
N THR A 4 -4.15 29.36 12.95
CA THR A 4 -3.37 28.19 12.54
C THR A 4 -2.90 27.45 13.78
N ARG A 5 -3.39 26.22 13.99
CA ARG A 5 -2.78 25.28 14.95
C ARG A 5 -1.95 24.25 14.19
N PRO A 6 -0.73 23.94 14.67
CA PRO A 6 0.19 23.08 13.95
C PRO A 6 -0.30 21.63 13.98
N PHE A 7 -0.28 20.99 12.82
CA PHE A 7 -0.47 19.54 12.69
C PHE A 7 0.84 18.88 13.18
N GLN A 8 0.86 18.45 14.45
CA GLN A 8 1.97 17.66 14.97
C GLN A 8 1.87 16.24 14.41
N VAL A 9 2.76 15.93 13.47
CA VAL A 9 3.04 14.56 13.02
C VAL A 9 3.73 13.84 14.18
N PHE A 10 3.05 12.86 14.77
CA PHE A 10 3.69 11.98 15.76
C PHE A 10 4.72 11.09 15.07
N SER A 11 5.95 11.15 15.60
CA SER A 11 7.09 10.34 15.21
C SER A 11 6.81 8.84 15.35
N THR A 12 7.18 8.12 14.30
CA THR A 12 7.31 6.67 14.21
C THR A 12 8.11 6.06 15.36
N THR A 13 7.49 5.20 16.15
CA THR A 13 8.18 4.05 16.76
C THR A 13 7.16 2.92 16.94
N ASP A 14 7.53 1.72 16.50
CA ASP A 14 6.83 0.42 16.67
C ASP A 14 5.70 -0.01 15.70
N ILE A 15 5.85 0.21 14.39
CA ILE A 15 5.16 -0.64 13.39
C ILE A 15 6.14 -1.01 12.26
N ALA A 16 7.19 -1.72 12.65
CA ALA A 16 8.12 -2.39 11.73
C ALA A 16 8.14 -3.89 12.04
N ARG A 17 6.99 -4.57 11.93
CA ARG A 17 6.94 -6.01 11.70
C ARG A 17 5.76 -6.33 10.79
N GLN A 18 6.11 -6.90 9.63
CA GLN A 18 5.25 -7.69 8.78
C GLN A 18 4.22 -6.92 7.93
N TYR A 19 4.63 -6.64 6.69
CA TYR A 19 3.81 -6.45 5.49
C TYR A 19 2.35 -6.93 5.59
N ASP A 20 1.38 -5.99 5.61
CA ASP A 20 0.02 -6.22 5.08
C ASP A 20 -0.88 -4.95 5.04
N TYR A 21 -0.33 -3.78 4.65
CA TYR A 21 -1.17 -2.61 4.39
C TYR A 21 -0.76 -1.93 3.08
N PHE A 22 -1.32 -2.45 1.99
CA PHE A 22 -1.27 -1.83 0.67
C PHE A 22 -2.67 -1.86 0.06
N LEU A 23 -3.25 -0.66 -0.06
CA LEU A 23 -4.40 -0.27 -0.87
C LEU A 23 -5.41 -1.40 -1.20
N ALA A 24 -6.46 -1.49 -0.38
CA ALA A 24 -7.70 -2.14 -0.77
C ALA A 24 -8.34 -1.37 -1.94
N THR A 25 -7.86 -1.60 -3.16
CA THR A 25 -8.59 -1.27 -4.38
C THR A 25 -9.53 -2.41 -4.71
N LYS A 26 -10.79 -2.02 -4.94
CA LYS A 26 -11.97 -2.81 -5.33
C LYS A 26 -12.79 -3.34 -4.15
N SER A 27 -14.05 -2.91 -4.19
CA SER A 27 -15.15 -3.17 -3.26
C SER A 27 -15.14 -2.25 -2.03
N SER A 28 -16.20 -1.44 -1.95
CA SER A 28 -16.70 -0.83 -0.75
C SER A 28 -16.95 -1.90 0.32
N THR A 29 -15.91 -2.25 1.06
CA THR A 29 -15.98 -3.07 2.27
C THR A 29 -14.98 -2.52 3.27
N VAL A 30 -15.51 -1.77 4.24
CA VAL A 30 -14.79 -1.40 5.45
C VAL A 30 -14.49 -2.70 6.19
N LYS A 31 -13.24 -3.18 6.14
CA LYS A 31 -12.76 -4.21 7.05
C LYS A 31 -12.64 -3.55 8.43
N ALA A 32 -13.68 -3.67 9.24
CA ALA A 32 -13.57 -3.40 10.66
C ALA A 32 -12.63 -4.46 11.26
N SER A 33 -11.39 -4.08 11.54
CA SER A 33 -10.51 -4.89 12.37
C SER A 33 -11.20 -5.05 13.72
N ARG A 34 -11.58 -6.29 14.04
CA ARG A 34 -12.17 -6.67 15.32
C ARG A 34 -11.08 -6.46 16.37
N LEU A 35 -11.03 -5.28 17.00
CA LEU A 35 -10.20 -5.06 18.19
C LEU A 35 -10.76 -5.99 19.28
N SER A 36 -10.11 -7.14 19.47
CA SER A 36 -10.40 -8.05 20.56
C SER A 36 -9.96 -7.38 21.86
N CYS A 37 -10.82 -7.34 22.87
CA CYS A 37 -10.49 -6.83 24.21
C CYS A 37 -9.31 -7.56 24.90
N GLN A 38 -8.73 -8.59 24.27
CA GLN A 38 -7.58 -9.33 24.79
C GLN A 38 -6.23 -8.61 24.60
N ASP A 39 -6.17 -7.57 23.75
CA ASP A 39 -4.93 -6.84 23.47
C ASP A 39 -4.70 -5.62 24.39
N LEU A 40 -5.50 -5.47 25.45
CA LEU A 40 -5.36 -4.39 26.43
C LEU A 40 -4.54 -4.86 27.65
N PRO A 41 -3.53 -4.09 28.11
CA PRO A 41 -2.74 -4.44 29.28
C PRO A 41 -3.65 -4.59 30.51
N HIS A 42 -3.40 -5.66 31.27
CA HIS A 42 -4.21 -6.14 32.40
C HIS A 42 -4.64 -5.02 33.35
N GLY A 43 -5.95 -4.72 33.41
CA GLY A 43 -6.46 -3.73 34.36
C GLY A 43 -7.93 -3.31 34.25
N CYS A 44 -8.76 -3.94 33.42
CA CYS A 44 -10.19 -3.60 33.36
C CYS A 44 -11.01 -4.50 34.30
N LEU A 45 -11.32 -3.98 35.49
CA LEU A 45 -12.31 -4.58 36.37
C LEU A 45 -13.70 -4.50 35.73
N ARG A 46 -14.36 -5.66 35.67
CA ARG A 46 -15.78 -5.79 35.34
C ARG A 46 -16.59 -5.21 36.49
N ASN A 47 -17.40 -4.22 36.18
CA ASN A 47 -18.77 -3.98 36.67
C ASN A 47 -18.98 -2.48 36.69
N GLU A 48 -19.85 -1.99 35.80
CA GLU A 48 -20.86 -0.95 36.06
C GLU A 48 -21.52 -0.52 34.74
N THR A 49 -22.83 -0.35 34.83
CA THR A 49 -23.85 -0.33 33.78
C THR A 49 -23.93 0.98 32.97
N GLN A 50 -22.81 1.67 32.77
CA GLN A 50 -22.69 2.82 31.87
C GLN A 50 -21.27 2.87 31.30
N ALA A 51 -21.00 2.13 30.23
CA ALA A 51 -19.63 1.96 29.73
C ALA A 51 -19.24 3.06 28.73
N GLY A 52 -19.14 4.30 29.22
CA GLY A 52 -18.12 5.21 28.71
C GLY A 52 -16.76 4.60 29.04
N LEU A 53 -16.00 4.20 28.01
CA LEU A 53 -14.63 3.72 28.17
C LEU A 53 -13.78 4.86 28.76
N ARG A 54 -13.65 4.89 30.09
CA ARG A 54 -12.70 5.77 30.78
C ARG A 54 -11.31 5.16 30.65
N CYS A 55 -10.69 5.36 29.48
CA CYS A 55 -9.25 5.20 29.34
C CYS A 55 -8.56 6.24 30.21
N ARG A 56 -7.62 5.80 31.05
CA ARG A 56 -6.90 6.61 32.06
C ARG A 56 -5.92 7.63 31.46
N GLN A 57 -5.95 7.82 30.13
CA GLN A 57 -5.34 8.92 29.40
C GLN A 57 -6.37 9.36 28.36
N HIS A 58 -6.78 10.63 28.38
CA HIS A 58 -7.72 11.21 27.42
C HIS A 58 -7.09 11.28 26.02
N ILE A 59 -6.99 10.13 25.34
CA ILE A 59 -6.66 10.07 23.93
C ILE A 59 -8.00 10.20 23.19
N HIS A 60 -8.23 11.37 22.60
CA HIS A 60 -9.37 11.59 21.72
C HIS A 60 -9.11 10.85 20.40
N VAL A 61 -9.69 9.65 20.25
CA VAL A 61 -9.65 8.91 18.99
C VAL A 61 -10.72 9.47 18.06
N VAL A 62 -10.31 9.99 16.90
CA VAL A 62 -11.21 10.47 15.83
C VAL A 62 -11.21 9.45 14.71
N ASN A 63 -12.38 8.90 14.39
CA ASN A 63 -12.57 7.99 13.27
C ASN A 63 -13.00 8.78 12.02
N LEU A 64 -12.19 8.76 10.97
CA LEU A 64 -12.40 9.47 9.70
C LEU A 64 -12.29 8.50 8.53
N GLY A 65 -13.22 8.57 7.58
CA GLY A 65 -13.11 7.88 6.30
C GLY A 65 -12.49 8.78 5.22
N VAL A 66 -11.57 8.23 4.42
CA VAL A 66 -11.05 8.90 3.23
C VAL A 66 -11.46 8.09 2.01
N LEU A 67 -12.28 8.69 1.14
CA LEU A 67 -12.75 8.03 -0.07
C LEU A 67 -11.95 8.53 -1.26
N THR A 68 -11.21 7.61 -1.87
CA THR A 68 -10.32 7.89 -3.00
C THR A 68 -11.08 7.94 -4.32
N GLU A 69 -12.16 7.17 -4.47
CA GLU A 69 -12.98 7.13 -5.67
C GLU A 69 -14.45 7.20 -5.23
N SER A 70 -14.99 8.41 -5.16
CA SER A 70 -16.37 8.66 -4.79
C SER A 70 -17.00 9.60 -5.80
N ARG A 71 -18.23 9.26 -6.21
CA ARG A 71 -19.09 10.11 -7.05
C ARG A 71 -20.09 10.93 -6.23
N GLY A 72 -20.10 10.75 -4.90
CA GLY A 72 -21.05 11.39 -3.99
C GLY A 72 -20.40 12.52 -3.19
N GLN A 73 -21.23 13.35 -2.57
CA GLN A 73 -20.85 14.47 -1.68
C GLN A 73 -21.22 14.21 -0.21
N ALA A 74 -21.48 12.94 0.15
CA ALA A 74 -21.94 12.60 1.48
C ALA A 74 -20.85 12.91 2.52
N SER A 75 -21.11 13.84 3.44
CA SER A 75 -20.13 14.24 4.47
C SER A 75 -19.86 13.15 5.52
N HIS A 76 -20.69 12.10 5.55
CA HIS A 76 -20.58 11.01 6.50
C HIS A 76 -20.87 9.66 5.83
N LEU A 77 -20.13 8.64 6.24
CA LEU A 77 -20.49 7.24 5.99
C LEU A 77 -21.30 6.73 7.17
N ILE A 78 -22.40 6.05 6.83
CA ILE A 78 -23.32 5.46 7.78
C ILE A 78 -23.26 3.96 7.60
N HIS A 79 -22.82 3.25 8.64
CA HIS A 79 -22.86 1.79 8.67
C HIS A 79 -23.92 1.35 9.69
N THR A 80 -24.97 0.72 9.20
CA THR A 80 -26.02 0.14 10.04
C THR A 80 -25.78 -1.36 10.17
N TRP A 81 -25.85 -1.87 11.40
CA TRP A 81 -25.90 -3.31 11.65
C TRP A 81 -27.20 -3.64 12.36
N GLY A 82 -27.71 -4.85 12.12
CA GLY A 82 -28.90 -5.37 12.78
C GLY A 82 -28.88 -6.88 12.77
N ASP A 83 -29.29 -7.48 13.89
CA ASP A 83 -29.63 -8.90 13.96
C ASP A 83 -31.15 -9.04 13.75
N PRO A 84 -31.63 -10.07 13.02
CA PRO A 84 -33.06 -10.43 12.99
C PRO A 84 -33.75 -10.51 14.38
N GLN A 85 -33.02 -10.72 15.47
CA GLN A 85 -33.53 -10.72 16.85
C GLN A 85 -33.76 -9.32 17.46
N GLY A 86 -33.59 -8.23 16.69
CA GLY A 86 -34.05 -6.88 17.05
C GLY A 86 -32.98 -5.95 17.63
N SER A 87 -31.73 -6.41 17.82
CA SER A 87 -30.63 -5.52 18.14
C SER A 87 -30.10 -4.86 16.88
N SER A 88 -30.22 -3.53 16.79
CA SER A 88 -29.65 -2.74 15.68
C SER A 88 -28.86 -1.55 16.20
N GLY A 89 -27.92 -1.09 15.39
CA GLY A 89 -27.13 0.09 15.67
C GLY A 89 -26.65 0.77 14.40
N GLN A 90 -26.20 2.01 14.56
CA GLN A 90 -25.69 2.83 13.48
C GLN A 90 -24.37 3.47 13.90
N PHE A 91 -23.34 3.26 13.10
CA PHE A 91 -22.10 4.02 13.18
C PHE A 91 -22.10 5.11 12.12
N ARG A 92 -21.76 6.33 12.53
CA ARG A 92 -21.63 7.50 11.66
C ARG A 92 -20.22 8.05 11.78
N PHE A 93 -19.51 8.14 10.67
CA PHE A 93 -18.15 8.67 10.62
C PHE A 93 -18.05 9.78 9.57
N PRO A 94 -17.36 10.90 9.86
CA PRO A 94 -17.07 11.91 8.85
C PRO A 94 -16.24 11.32 7.71
N VAL A 95 -16.43 11.86 6.51
CA VAL A 95 -15.72 11.40 5.31
C VAL A 95 -15.22 12.56 4.47
N VAL A 96 -13.99 12.41 3.96
CA VAL A 96 -13.39 13.30 2.96
C VAL A 96 -13.35 12.59 1.61
N HIS A 97 -13.90 13.22 0.58
CA HIS A 97 -13.84 12.74 -0.80
C HIS A 97 -12.63 13.38 -1.50
N LEU A 98 -11.63 12.56 -1.85
CA LEU A 98 -10.42 13.11 -2.48
C LEU A 98 -10.71 13.69 -3.86
N ALA A 99 -11.69 13.15 -4.59
CA ALA A 99 -12.05 13.63 -5.92
C ALA A 99 -12.50 15.11 -5.94
N GLU A 100 -13.01 15.65 -4.83
CA GLU A 100 -13.38 17.08 -4.72
C GLU A 100 -12.17 18.01 -4.91
N TRP A 101 -10.97 17.53 -4.56
CA TRP A 101 -9.73 18.29 -4.73
C TRP A 101 -9.28 18.44 -6.17
N LEU A 102 -9.86 17.69 -7.12
CA LEU A 102 -9.59 17.91 -8.55
C LEU A 102 -10.01 19.30 -9.01
N ALA A 103 -11.14 19.81 -8.50
CA ALA A 103 -11.61 21.16 -8.80
C ALA A 103 -10.82 22.25 -8.03
N ARG A 104 -10.18 21.87 -6.92
CA ARG A 104 -9.43 22.74 -6.01
C ARG A 104 -7.93 22.48 -6.09
N TRP A 105 -7.44 22.12 -7.27
CA TRP A 105 -6.05 21.71 -7.46
C TRP A 105 -5.03 22.76 -7.00
N SER A 106 -5.31 24.05 -7.27
CA SER A 106 -4.43 25.15 -6.89
C SER A 106 -4.31 25.33 -5.38
N GLU A 107 -5.35 24.99 -4.61
CA GLU A 107 -5.29 24.99 -3.14
C GLU A 107 -4.42 23.82 -2.66
N LEU A 108 -4.62 22.63 -3.22
CA LEU A 108 -3.83 21.45 -2.87
C LEU A 108 -2.34 21.62 -3.18
N GLU A 109 -2.01 22.27 -4.29
CA GLU A 109 -0.62 22.59 -4.66
C GLU A 109 0.01 23.60 -3.70
N LYS A 110 -0.75 24.59 -3.21
CA LYS A 110 -0.25 25.53 -2.17
C LYS A 110 0.07 24.81 -0.87
N GLU A 111 -0.79 23.88 -0.44
CA GLU A 111 -0.56 23.07 0.77
C GLU A 111 0.69 22.19 0.68
N ALA A 112 1.12 21.81 -0.53
CA ALA A 112 2.31 20.99 -0.75
C ALA A 112 3.61 21.64 -0.26
N ALA A 113 3.65 22.96 -0.11
CA ALA A 113 4.80 23.67 0.45
C ALA A 113 5.02 23.37 1.94
N GLY A 114 3.95 23.14 2.70
CA GLY A 114 4.00 22.86 4.15
C GLY A 114 3.66 21.42 4.52
N ASN A 115 3.08 20.65 3.59
CA ASN A 115 2.59 19.32 3.83
C ASN A 115 2.97 18.35 2.68
N PRO A 116 3.97 17.47 2.87
CA PRO A 116 4.38 16.54 1.83
C PRO A 116 3.29 15.54 1.43
N PHE A 117 2.30 15.28 2.31
CA PHE A 117 1.18 14.40 1.98
C PHE A 117 0.24 14.99 0.92
N ALA A 118 0.23 16.30 0.71
CA ALA A 118 -0.51 16.89 -0.40
C ALA A 118 0.02 16.37 -1.75
N LEU A 119 1.33 16.13 -1.88
CA LEU A 119 1.93 15.51 -3.07
C LEU A 119 1.45 14.08 -3.28
N VAL A 120 1.27 13.33 -2.19
CA VAL A 120 0.72 11.96 -2.24
C VAL A 120 -0.74 11.98 -2.68
N VAL A 121 -1.56 12.90 -2.15
CA VAL A 121 -2.96 13.05 -2.58
C VAL A 121 -3.04 13.44 -4.07
N MET A 122 -2.20 14.38 -4.51
CA MET A 122 -2.09 14.76 -5.92
C MET A 122 -1.71 13.57 -6.81
N ALA A 123 -0.71 12.79 -6.39
CA ALA A 123 -0.29 11.59 -7.10
C ALA A 123 -1.40 10.53 -7.17
N GLN A 124 -2.16 10.31 -6.08
CA GLN A 124 -3.29 9.38 -6.05
C GLN A 124 -4.36 9.77 -7.07
N LEU A 125 -4.76 11.05 -7.07
CA LEU A 125 -5.79 11.55 -7.98
C LEU A 125 -5.35 11.42 -9.45
N GLN A 126 -4.09 11.73 -9.74
CA GLN A 126 -3.55 11.55 -11.09
C GLN A 126 -3.40 10.08 -11.48
N ALA A 127 -3.01 9.20 -10.56
CA ALA A 127 -2.89 7.77 -10.80
C ALA A 127 -4.25 7.18 -11.25
N GLN A 128 -5.34 7.58 -10.59
CA GLN A 128 -6.69 7.17 -10.96
C GLN A 128 -7.07 7.64 -12.37
N GLN A 129 -6.82 8.90 -12.69
CA GLN A 129 -7.15 9.49 -14.00
C GLN A 129 -6.33 8.92 -15.17
N THR A 130 -5.12 8.39 -14.90
CA THR A 130 -4.16 7.97 -15.93
C THR A 130 -3.98 6.44 -16.01
N THR A 131 -4.87 5.68 -15.37
CA THR A 131 -4.79 4.21 -15.32
C THR A 131 -4.66 3.54 -16.71
N ARG A 132 -5.32 4.09 -17.74
CA ARG A 132 -5.34 3.52 -19.10
C ARG A 132 -4.41 4.21 -20.09
N ASP A 133 -3.69 5.25 -19.66
CA ASP A 133 -2.85 6.07 -20.53
C ASP A 133 -1.47 6.27 -19.89
N SER A 134 -0.53 5.41 -20.32
CA SER A 134 0.83 5.38 -19.78
C SER A 134 1.62 6.65 -20.11
N ALA A 135 1.35 7.30 -21.24
CA ALA A 135 1.98 8.57 -21.63
C ALA A 135 1.53 9.71 -20.72
N ARG A 136 0.21 9.82 -20.45
CA ARG A 136 -0.31 10.79 -19.47
C ARG A 136 0.15 10.48 -18.05
N ARG A 137 0.32 9.19 -17.71
CA ARG A 137 0.87 8.77 -16.42
C ARG A 137 2.31 9.23 -16.24
N LEU A 138 3.16 9.08 -17.26
CA LEU A 138 4.54 9.58 -17.29
C LEU A 138 4.58 11.10 -17.09
N ALA A 139 3.78 11.85 -17.87
CA ALA A 139 3.69 13.30 -17.75
C ALA A 139 3.24 13.72 -16.34
N SER A 140 2.28 12.98 -15.78
CA SER A 140 1.77 13.21 -14.43
C SER A 140 2.81 12.94 -13.35
N LYS A 141 3.53 11.81 -13.41
CA LYS A 141 4.59 11.44 -12.46
C LYS A 141 5.73 12.47 -12.51
N THR A 142 6.10 12.92 -13.71
CA THR A 142 7.12 13.97 -13.92
C THR A 142 6.71 15.29 -13.30
N ARG A 143 5.44 15.70 -13.45
CA ARG A 143 4.90 16.91 -12.81
C ARG A 143 4.98 16.83 -11.28
N ILE A 144 4.60 15.69 -10.69
CA ILE A 144 4.71 15.48 -9.25
C ILE A 144 6.16 15.51 -8.79
N ALA A 145 7.07 14.85 -9.51
CA ALA A 145 8.49 14.89 -9.18
C ALA A 145 9.04 16.33 -9.17
N ARG A 146 8.68 17.15 -10.16
CA ARG A 146 9.06 18.57 -10.21
C ARG A 146 8.55 19.35 -8.99
N LEU A 147 7.32 19.11 -8.54
CA LEU A 147 6.79 19.69 -7.31
C LEU A 147 7.54 19.21 -6.06
N MET A 148 7.96 17.94 -6.03
CA MET A 148 8.79 17.41 -4.94
C MET A 148 10.13 18.13 -4.87
N TYR A 149 10.82 18.37 -5.99
CA TYR A 149 12.07 19.14 -6.01
C TYR A 149 11.88 20.58 -5.52
N ARG A 150 10.72 21.18 -5.81
CA ARG A 150 10.38 22.54 -5.38
C ARG A 150 10.10 22.64 -3.88
N HIS A 151 9.38 21.68 -3.32
CA HIS A 151 8.81 21.78 -1.96
C HIS A 151 9.51 20.91 -0.92
N LEU A 152 10.24 19.87 -1.32
CA LEU A 152 10.92 18.96 -0.39
C LEU A 152 12.41 19.30 -0.31
N HIS A 153 12.81 19.85 0.84
CA HIS A 153 14.19 20.30 1.05
C HIS A 153 15.11 19.22 1.66
N THR A 154 14.52 18.22 2.33
CA THR A 154 15.27 17.13 2.96
C THR A 154 15.34 15.92 2.03
N ARG A 155 16.55 15.41 1.81
CA ARG A 155 16.82 14.20 1.02
C ARG A 155 15.97 13.01 1.46
N ASP A 156 15.87 12.75 2.77
CA ASP A 156 15.15 11.58 3.27
C ASP A 156 13.66 11.67 3.00
N THR A 157 13.03 12.82 3.25
CA THR A 157 11.60 13.03 2.91
C THR A 157 11.36 12.92 1.42
N PHE A 158 12.21 13.53 0.58
CA PHE A 158 12.11 13.41 -0.88
C PHE A 158 12.10 11.93 -1.30
N LEU A 159 13.05 11.19 -0.77
CA LEU A 159 13.23 9.78 -1.06
C LEU A 159 12.09 8.90 -0.51
N GLN A 160 11.51 9.22 0.64
CA GLN A 160 10.35 8.51 1.19
C GLN A 160 9.09 8.77 0.36
N MET A 161 8.87 10.03 -0.04
CA MET A 161 7.73 10.40 -0.90
C MET A 161 7.86 9.76 -2.28
N LEU A 162 9.08 9.73 -2.85
CA LEU A 162 9.33 9.09 -4.15
C LEU A 162 8.95 7.61 -4.12
N ARG A 163 9.24 6.89 -3.02
CA ARG A 163 8.85 5.48 -2.86
C ARG A 163 7.34 5.29 -2.96
N ILE A 164 6.58 6.15 -2.29
CA ILE A 164 5.11 6.06 -2.26
C ILE A 164 4.56 6.34 -3.65
N ILE A 165 5.05 7.40 -4.30
CA ILE A 165 4.62 7.84 -5.62
C ILE A 165 4.99 6.82 -6.70
N ASP A 166 6.19 6.24 -6.66
CA ASP A 166 6.62 5.18 -7.58
C ASP A 166 5.68 3.98 -7.55
N TRP A 167 5.24 3.59 -6.35
CA TRP A 167 4.32 2.47 -6.23
C TRP A 167 2.92 2.81 -6.75
N MET A 168 2.39 3.97 -6.38
CA MET A 168 1.07 4.42 -6.83
C MET A 168 1.02 4.69 -8.33
N MET A 169 2.12 5.18 -8.90
CA MET A 169 2.26 5.59 -10.30
C MET A 169 3.32 4.77 -11.04
N ALA A 170 3.27 3.44 -10.88
CA ALA A 170 4.16 2.55 -11.61
C ALA A 170 4.07 2.79 -13.12
N LEU A 171 5.23 2.90 -13.78
CA LEU A 171 5.32 3.07 -15.22
C LEU A 171 5.70 1.74 -15.88
N PRO A 172 5.27 1.51 -17.14
CA PRO A 172 5.83 0.45 -17.97
C PRO A 172 7.34 0.61 -18.15
N GLU A 173 8.07 -0.50 -18.24
CA GLU A 173 9.54 -0.51 -18.34
C GLU A 173 10.06 0.34 -19.51
N ASN A 174 9.33 0.40 -20.63
CA ASN A 174 9.73 1.18 -21.80
C ASN A 174 9.62 2.71 -21.62
N LEU A 175 8.97 3.18 -20.55
CA LEU A 175 8.82 4.61 -20.23
C LEU A 175 9.69 5.06 -19.05
N GLU A 176 10.28 4.12 -18.29
CA GLU A 176 11.19 4.46 -17.19
C GLU A 176 12.41 5.28 -17.66
N PRO A 177 13.07 4.98 -18.78
CA PRO A 177 14.20 5.79 -19.26
C PRO A 177 13.81 7.25 -19.55
N ALA A 178 12.59 7.46 -20.08
CA ALA A 178 12.08 8.80 -20.34
C ALA A 178 11.81 9.56 -19.03
N PHE A 179 11.35 8.87 -17.98
CA PHE A 179 11.17 9.45 -16.66
C PHE A 179 12.51 9.80 -16.01
N GLU A 180 13.51 8.92 -16.09
CA GLU A 180 14.86 9.15 -15.59
C GLU A 180 15.52 10.37 -16.26
N GLN A 181 15.39 10.48 -17.58
CA GLN A 181 15.87 11.65 -18.32
C GLN A 181 15.20 12.94 -17.84
N ALA A 182 13.88 12.92 -17.64
CA ALA A 182 13.15 14.08 -17.12
C ALA A 182 13.57 14.45 -15.68
N LEU A 183 13.88 13.46 -14.83
CA LEU A 183 14.42 13.72 -13.48
C LEU A 183 15.80 14.38 -13.54
N ALA A 184 16.68 13.94 -14.44
CA ALA A 184 18.00 14.54 -14.63
C ALA A 184 17.91 16.00 -15.10
N GLU A 185 16.91 16.32 -15.93
CA GLU A 185 16.64 17.71 -16.34
C GLU A 185 16.15 18.57 -15.17
N ILE A 186 15.18 18.07 -14.39
CA ILE A 186 14.67 18.77 -13.20
C ILE A 186 15.79 19.01 -12.18
N GLU A 187 16.68 18.04 -12.00
CA GLU A 187 17.81 18.16 -11.08
C GLU A 187 18.75 19.30 -11.46
N LYS A 188 19.06 19.47 -12.76
CA LYS A 188 19.86 20.59 -13.26
C LYS A 188 19.21 21.94 -12.97
N GLU A 189 17.89 22.04 -13.12
CA GLU A 189 17.15 23.27 -12.81
C GLU A 189 17.22 23.64 -11.33
N HIS A 190 17.19 22.64 -10.44
CA HIS A 190 17.15 22.84 -8.99
C HIS A 190 18.52 22.77 -8.30
N SER A 191 19.60 22.48 -9.04
CA SER A 191 20.99 22.42 -8.53
C SER A 191 21.17 21.56 -7.26
N VAL A 192 20.39 20.48 -7.14
CA VAL A 192 20.50 19.48 -6.06
C VAL A 192 21.07 18.17 -6.61
N THR A 193 21.50 17.23 -5.75
CA THR A 193 22.02 15.92 -6.19
C THR A 193 21.23 14.78 -5.54
N TYR A 194 20.05 14.48 -6.08
CA TYR A 194 19.23 13.34 -5.67
C TYR A 194 19.35 12.13 -6.58
N VAL A 195 19.68 12.28 -7.87
CA VAL A 195 19.73 11.18 -8.86
C VAL A 195 20.66 10.06 -8.41
N THR A 196 21.85 10.37 -7.89
CA THR A 196 22.77 9.35 -7.35
C THR A 196 22.20 8.54 -6.19
N SER A 197 21.21 9.08 -5.46
CA SER A 197 20.45 8.36 -4.42
C SER A 197 19.37 7.47 -5.02
N ILE A 198 18.72 7.97 -6.06
CA ILE A 198 17.61 7.31 -6.75
C ILE A 198 18.16 6.10 -7.49
N GLU A 199 19.24 6.25 -8.26
CA GLU A 199 19.93 5.18 -8.99
C GLU A 199 20.35 4.04 -8.05
N ARG A 200 21.12 4.34 -7.01
CA ARG A 200 21.56 3.33 -6.01
C ARG A 200 20.39 2.58 -5.39
N ARG A 201 19.27 3.25 -5.18
CA ARG A 201 18.07 2.62 -4.63
C ARG A 201 17.34 1.78 -5.66
N SER A 202 17.21 2.27 -6.88
CA SER A 202 16.58 1.55 -7.98
C SER A 202 17.35 0.27 -8.27
N GLU A 203 18.69 0.33 -8.26
CA GLU A 203 19.57 -0.83 -8.36
C GLU A 203 19.36 -1.81 -7.20
N ALA A 204 19.42 -1.33 -5.94
CA ALA A 204 19.20 -2.19 -4.77
C ALA A 204 17.84 -2.92 -4.82
N ARG A 205 16.77 -2.22 -5.23
CA ARG A 205 15.44 -2.82 -5.42
C ARG A 205 15.41 -3.81 -6.58
N GLY A 206 16.11 -3.52 -7.67
CA GLY A 206 16.23 -4.41 -8.83
C GLY A 206 16.91 -5.73 -8.45
N ILE A 207 18.00 -5.64 -7.68
CA ILE A 207 18.72 -6.80 -7.15
C ILE A 207 17.83 -7.60 -6.20
N GLU A 208 17.16 -6.95 -5.24
CA GLU A 208 16.26 -7.63 -4.29
C GLU A 208 15.13 -8.38 -5.00
N LYS A 209 14.47 -7.74 -5.97
CA LYS A 209 13.43 -8.38 -6.80
C LYS A 209 14.00 -9.54 -7.62
N GLY A 210 15.18 -9.36 -8.21
CA GLY A 210 15.85 -10.39 -9.00
C GLY A 210 16.22 -11.62 -8.18
N LEU A 211 16.77 -11.41 -6.98
CA LEU A 211 17.10 -12.49 -6.03
C LEU A 211 15.84 -13.22 -5.56
N TYR A 212 14.78 -12.49 -5.20
CA TYR A 212 13.52 -13.09 -4.79
C TYR A 212 12.90 -13.94 -5.91
N LYS A 213 12.84 -13.39 -7.14
CA LYS A 213 12.33 -14.11 -8.31
C LYS A 213 13.19 -15.34 -8.63
N GLY A 214 14.51 -15.19 -8.66
CA GLY A 214 15.44 -16.29 -8.95
C GLY A 214 15.38 -17.40 -7.90
N ARG A 215 15.15 -17.05 -6.62
CA ARG A 215 14.92 -18.03 -5.56
C ARG A 215 13.64 -18.83 -5.79
N LEU A 216 12.52 -18.16 -6.10
CA LEU A 216 11.25 -18.85 -6.38
C LEU A 216 11.32 -19.75 -7.61
N GLU A 217 11.92 -19.27 -8.69
CA GLU A 217 12.15 -20.07 -9.90
C GLU A 217 13.05 -21.28 -9.61
N GLY A 218 14.07 -21.10 -8.75
CA GLY A 218 14.94 -22.17 -8.27
C GLY A 218 14.20 -23.22 -7.43
N GLU A 219 13.38 -22.80 -6.47
CA GLU A 219 12.55 -23.67 -5.63
C GLU A 219 11.53 -24.46 -6.47
N ALA A 220 10.81 -23.78 -7.37
CA ALA A 220 9.89 -24.40 -8.32
C ALA A 220 10.59 -25.43 -9.23
N GLY A 221 11.74 -25.07 -9.79
CA GLY A 221 12.52 -25.94 -10.65
C GLY A 221 13.15 -27.13 -9.91
N LEU A 222 13.45 -27.00 -8.62
CA LEU A 222 13.91 -28.10 -7.78
C LEU A 222 12.75 -29.07 -7.50
N LEU A 223 11.59 -28.54 -7.08
CA LEU A 223 10.40 -29.35 -6.81
C LEU A 223 9.96 -30.14 -8.05
N GLN A 224 9.96 -29.53 -9.23
CA GLN A 224 9.68 -30.22 -10.49
C GLN A 224 10.63 -31.40 -10.73
N ARG A 225 11.94 -31.22 -10.51
CA ARG A 225 12.93 -32.29 -10.68
C ARG A 225 12.74 -33.43 -9.67
N GLN A 226 12.40 -33.10 -8.43
CA GLN A 226 12.12 -34.11 -7.40
C GLN A 226 10.86 -34.92 -7.72
N LEU A 227 9.79 -34.24 -8.12
CA LEU A 227 8.54 -34.89 -8.53
C LEU A 227 8.73 -35.74 -9.80
N ALA A 228 9.47 -35.23 -10.78
CA ALA A 228 9.80 -35.98 -11.99
C ALA A 228 10.61 -37.25 -11.70
N ARG A 229 11.50 -37.18 -10.69
CA ARG A 229 12.29 -38.33 -10.24
C ARG A 229 11.46 -39.36 -9.46
N LYS A 230 10.49 -38.93 -8.65
CA LYS A 230 9.67 -39.82 -7.81
C LYS A 230 8.49 -40.44 -8.58
N PHE A 231 7.85 -39.67 -9.46
CA PHE A 231 6.60 -40.05 -10.12
C PHE A 231 6.70 -40.14 -11.65
N GLY A 232 7.87 -39.86 -12.25
CA GLY A 232 8.06 -39.82 -13.69
C GLY A 232 7.68 -38.46 -14.32
N PRO A 233 7.72 -38.34 -15.65
CA PRO A 233 7.57 -37.05 -16.34
C PRO A 233 6.24 -36.36 -16.00
N LEU A 234 6.32 -35.10 -15.59
CA LEU A 234 5.16 -34.30 -15.21
C LEU A 234 4.44 -33.74 -16.44
N PRO A 235 3.09 -33.79 -16.50
CA PRO A 235 2.31 -33.07 -17.49
C PRO A 235 2.61 -31.57 -17.51
N ASN A 236 2.57 -30.94 -18.69
CA ASN A 236 2.83 -29.50 -18.86
C ASN A 236 1.93 -28.62 -17.97
N SER A 237 0.68 -29.03 -17.72
CA SER A 237 -0.24 -28.32 -16.83
C SER A 237 0.26 -28.24 -15.38
N LEU A 238 0.85 -29.33 -14.86
CA LEU A 238 1.44 -29.35 -13.52
C LEU A 238 2.75 -28.57 -13.47
N GLN A 239 3.55 -28.61 -14.53
CA GLN A 239 4.76 -27.78 -14.61
C GLN A 239 4.42 -26.29 -14.53
N GLN A 240 3.42 -25.83 -15.29
CA GLN A 240 2.97 -24.44 -15.25
C GLN A 240 2.36 -24.06 -13.89
N ARG A 241 1.61 -24.98 -13.26
CA ARG A 241 1.09 -24.77 -11.90
C ARG A 241 2.20 -24.58 -10.87
N ILE A 242 3.31 -25.31 -11.00
CA ILE A 242 4.47 -25.17 -10.10
C ILE A 242 5.21 -23.86 -10.36
N LEU A 243 5.39 -23.44 -11.62
CA LEU A 243 6.08 -22.19 -11.96
C LEU A 243 5.32 -20.93 -11.52
N THR A 244 4.00 -21.01 -11.42
CA THR A 244 3.13 -19.90 -11.01
C THR A 244 2.68 -19.98 -9.55
N ALA A 245 3.19 -20.96 -8.80
CA ALA A 245 2.82 -21.18 -7.41
C ALA A 245 3.38 -20.10 -6.48
N THR A 246 2.63 -19.85 -5.40
CA THR A 246 3.10 -18.97 -4.32
C THR A 246 4.20 -19.66 -3.50
N PRO A 247 5.05 -18.89 -2.79
CA PRO A 247 6.11 -19.46 -1.94
C PRO A 247 5.57 -20.48 -0.93
N ALA A 248 4.45 -20.17 -0.27
CA ALA A 248 3.81 -21.05 0.70
C ALA A 248 3.32 -22.38 0.08
N GLN A 249 2.84 -22.33 -1.17
CA GLN A 249 2.45 -23.54 -1.90
C GLN A 249 3.66 -24.40 -2.27
N LEU A 250 4.75 -23.78 -2.75
CA LEU A 250 6.00 -24.50 -3.05
C LEU A 250 6.56 -25.18 -1.80
N GLU A 251 6.56 -24.47 -0.66
CA GLU A 251 6.98 -25.01 0.62
C GLU A 251 6.11 -26.19 1.06
N THR A 252 4.78 -26.02 1.03
CA THR A 252 3.83 -27.09 1.38
C THR A 252 4.04 -28.34 0.52
N TRP A 253 4.16 -28.18 -0.80
CA TRP A 253 4.39 -29.30 -1.70
C TRP A 253 5.78 -29.93 -1.51
N SER A 254 6.79 -29.15 -1.11
CA SER A 254 8.13 -29.65 -0.79
C SER A 254 8.17 -30.51 0.48
N PHE A 255 7.24 -30.30 1.42
CA PHE A 255 7.06 -31.19 2.56
C PHE A 255 6.22 -32.42 2.18
N ASN A 256 5.09 -32.20 1.49
CA ASN A 256 4.19 -33.29 1.11
C ASN A 256 4.87 -34.35 0.22
N ILE A 257 5.85 -33.95 -0.60
CA ILE A 257 6.58 -34.89 -1.46
C ILE A 257 7.30 -35.99 -0.67
N LEU A 258 7.68 -35.75 0.58
CA LEU A 258 8.44 -36.71 1.38
C LEU A 258 7.58 -37.95 1.68
N ASP A 259 6.32 -37.73 2.04
CA ASP A 259 5.39 -38.80 2.45
C ASP A 259 4.39 -39.21 1.37
N ALA A 260 4.25 -38.43 0.29
CA ALA A 260 3.27 -38.68 -0.77
C ALA A 260 3.48 -40.01 -1.52
N HIS A 261 2.39 -40.73 -1.83
CA HIS A 261 2.41 -41.92 -2.70
C HIS A 261 1.92 -41.63 -4.12
N SER A 262 1.29 -40.48 -4.34
CA SER A 262 0.81 -40.00 -5.63
C SER A 262 0.97 -38.49 -5.79
N LEU A 263 0.85 -37.97 -7.02
CA LEU A 263 0.84 -36.53 -7.27
C LEU A 263 -0.35 -35.84 -6.56
N ASN A 264 -1.48 -36.53 -6.39
CA ASN A 264 -2.63 -35.97 -5.69
C ASN A 264 -2.33 -35.72 -4.21
N ASP A 265 -1.53 -36.57 -3.56
CA ASP A 265 -1.14 -36.39 -2.16
C ASP A 265 -0.23 -35.16 -1.99
N VAL A 266 0.56 -34.84 -3.02
CA VAL A 266 1.41 -33.63 -3.02
C VAL A 266 0.58 -32.38 -3.15
N PHE A 267 -0.36 -32.36 -4.11
CA PHE A 267 -1.12 -31.16 -4.49
C PHE A 267 -2.48 -31.02 -3.80
N GLY A 268 -2.87 -31.97 -2.95
CA GLY A 268 -4.21 -32.13 -2.38
C GLY A 268 -4.50 -31.36 -1.10
N ALA A 269 -3.64 -30.40 -0.72
CA ALA A 269 -3.87 -29.47 0.39
C ALA A 269 -4.35 -28.10 -0.13
#